data_AF-A0A8J5MSF3-F1
#
_entry.id   AF-A0A8J5MSF3-F1
#
_cell.length_a   1.000
_cell.length_b   1.000
_cell.length_c   1.000
_cell.angle_alpha   90.00
_cell.angle_beta   90.00
_cell.angle_gamma   90.00
#
_symmetry.space_group_name_H-M   'P 1'
#
loop_
_entity.id
_entity.type
_entity.pdbx_description
1 polymer ?
#
loop_
_entity_poly.entity_id
_entity_poly.type
_entity_poly.pdbx_seq_one_letter_code
_entity_poly.pdbx_strand_id
1 'polypeptide(L)'
;MVVVASNDPTFLTAYAQKSLKGRLLVWETRQLLVTSYTSRELRAALTSHWTFSMTNTMLMNVEYGFHMLRCGVYVYLPYSPRGAKVVEVAYWTFPQGLVYIASLPLFPEKFSK
;
A
#
# COMPACT_ATOMS: atom_id res chain seq x y z
N MET A 1 8.31 12.08 -2.13
CA MET A 1 7.53 11.03 -1.46
C MET A 1 6.26 11.66 -0.92
N VAL A 2 5.11 10.99 -1.08
CA VAL A 2 3.81 11.48 -0.58
C VAL A 2 3.29 10.50 0.46
N VAL A 3 2.94 10.99 1.65
CA VAL A 3 2.36 10.17 2.72
C VAL A 3 0.90 10.56 2.90
N VAL A 4 0.02 9.58 2.90
CA VAL A 4 -1.42 9.76 3.09
C VAL A 4 -1.85 8.85 4.22
N ALA A 5 -2.30 9.42 5.33
CA ALA A 5 -2.82 8.65 6.46
C ALA A 5 -4.33 8.90 6.57
N SER A 6 -5.13 7.85 6.37
CA SER A 6 -6.58 7.95 6.56
C SER A 6 -7.22 6.58 6.69
N ASN A 7 -8.26 6.50 7.52
CA ASN A 7 -9.17 5.37 7.58
C ASN A 7 -10.48 5.65 6.83
N ASP A 8 -10.71 6.88 6.35
CA ASP A 8 -11.94 7.20 5.62
C ASP A 8 -11.81 6.76 4.14
N PRO A 9 -12.57 5.73 3.71
CA PRO A 9 -12.53 5.27 2.33
C PRO A 9 -13.01 6.33 1.33
N THR A 10 -13.87 7.26 1.77
CA THR A 10 -14.36 8.36 0.93
C THR A 10 -13.21 9.31 0.60
N PHE A 11 -12.44 9.70 1.62
CA PHE A 11 -11.24 10.49 1.44
C PHE A 11 -10.20 9.80 0.55
N LEU A 12 -9.92 8.51 0.78
CA LEU A 12 -8.92 7.78 -0.03
C LEU A 12 -9.34 7.66 -1.49
N THR A 13 -10.63 7.41 -1.75
CA THR A 13 -11.22 7.41 -3.10
C THR A 13 -11.04 8.78 -3.76
N ALA A 14 -11.46 9.84 -3.07
CA ALA A 14 -11.36 11.21 -3.60
C ALA A 14 -9.91 11.61 -3.86
N TYR A 15 -8.99 11.28 -2.96
CA TYR A 15 -7.56 11.50 -3.12
C TYR A 15 -7.03 10.76 -4.36
N ALA A 16 -7.37 9.48 -4.55
CA ALA A 16 -6.95 8.69 -5.71
C ALA A 16 -7.43 9.31 -7.02
N GLN A 17 -8.69 9.72 -7.08
CA GLN A 17 -9.29 10.35 -8.26
C GLN A 17 -8.67 11.72 -8.58
N LYS A 18 -8.52 12.58 -7.57
CA LYS A 18 -7.92 13.91 -7.74
C LYS A 18 -6.46 13.83 -8.12
N SER A 19 -5.72 12.91 -7.50
CA SER A 19 -4.31 12.67 -7.80
C SER A 19 -4.10 12.18 -9.23
N LEU A 20 -4.97 11.28 -9.71
CA LEU A 20 -4.94 10.83 -11.09
C LEU A 20 -5.26 11.98 -12.06
N LYS A 21 -6.35 12.72 -11.80
CA LYS A 21 -6.78 13.84 -12.66
C LYS A 21 -5.73 14.96 -12.73
N GLY A 22 -5.09 15.26 -11.60
CA GLY A 22 -4.04 16.28 -11.50
C GLY A 22 -2.65 15.80 -11.90
N ARG A 23 -2.48 14.53 -12.31
CA ARG A 23 -1.18 13.90 -12.57
C ARG A 23 -0.17 14.06 -11.43
N LEU A 24 -0.66 14.05 -10.18
CA LEU A 24 0.15 14.28 -8.98
C LEU A 24 0.93 13.04 -8.54
N LEU A 25 0.53 11.87 -9.04
CA LEU A 25 1.14 10.57 -8.74
C LEU A 25 1.65 9.93 -10.02
N VAL A 26 2.65 10.56 -10.64
CA VAL A 26 3.41 9.96 -11.75
C VAL A 26 4.24 8.76 -11.24
N TRP A 27 4.70 7.90 -12.15
CA TRP A 27 5.41 6.66 -11.83
C TRP A 27 6.58 6.82 -10.83
N GLU A 28 7.34 7.91 -10.95
CA GLU A 28 8.48 8.19 -10.07
C GLU A 28 8.07 8.59 -8.64
N THR A 29 6.80 8.94 -8.43
CA THR A 29 6.30 9.41 -7.14
C THR A 29 6.02 8.23 -6.21
N ARG A 30 6.92 8.02 -5.25
CA ARG A 30 6.72 7.07 -4.15
C ARG A 30 5.61 7.55 -3.22
N GLN A 31 4.56 6.75 -3.09
CA GLN A 31 3.43 7.00 -2.20
C GLN A 31 3.41 5.98 -1.04
N LEU A 32 3.26 6.48 0.18
CA LEU A 32 2.96 5.67 1.36
C LEU A 32 1.52 5.94 1.81
N LEU A 33 0.68 4.92 1.76
CA LEU A 33 -0.67 4.94 2.30
C LEU A 33 -0.68 4.31 3.68
N VAL A 34 -1.10 5.04 4.72
CA VAL A 34 -1.16 4.57 6.11
C VAL A 34 -2.63 4.41 6.51
N THR A 35 -3.03 3.20 6.90
CA THR A 35 -4.42 2.87 7.27
C THR A 35 -4.43 1.94 8.47
N SER A 36 -5.61 1.64 9.01
CA SER A 36 -5.87 0.57 9.98
C SER A 36 -7.00 -0.36 9.50
N TYR A 37 -7.03 -0.61 8.20
CA TYR A 37 -7.99 -1.46 7.54
C TYR A 37 -7.83 -2.93 7.91
N THR A 38 -8.93 -3.67 7.92
CA THR A 38 -8.88 -5.12 7.91
C THR A 38 -8.24 -5.60 6.60
N SER A 39 -7.70 -6.83 6.58
CA SER A 39 -7.11 -7.39 5.35
C SER A 39 -8.11 -7.42 4.17
N ARG A 40 -9.42 -7.53 4.46
CA ARG A 40 -10.48 -7.50 3.44
C ARG A 40 -10.66 -6.10 2.85
N GLU A 41 -10.77 -5.08 3.69
CA GLU A 41 -10.89 -3.67 3.27
C GLU A 41 -9.65 -3.22 2.51
N LEU A 42 -8.47 -3.66 2.96
CA LEU A 42 -7.20 -3.36 2.33
C LEU A 42 -7.12 -3.93 0.91
N ARG A 43 -7.51 -5.21 0.74
CA ARG A 43 -7.61 -5.82 -0.60
C ARG A 43 -8.63 -5.09 -1.46
N ALA A 44 -9.80 -4.79 -0.91
CA ALA A 44 -10.84 -4.08 -1.64
C ALA A 44 -10.37 -2.69 -2.09
N ALA A 45 -9.71 -1.91 -1.22
CA ALA A 45 -9.20 -0.59 -1.54
C ALA A 45 -8.14 -0.64 -2.66
N LEU A 46 -7.20 -1.59 -2.59
CA LEU A 46 -6.14 -1.74 -3.59
C LEU A 46 -6.68 -2.23 -4.94
N THR A 47 -7.63 -3.17 -4.95
CA THR A 47 -8.20 -3.70 -6.21
C THR A 47 -9.20 -2.76 -6.85
N SER A 48 -10.00 -2.03 -6.06
CA SER A 48 -11.03 -1.12 -6.58
C SER A 48 -10.48 0.20 -7.10
N HIS A 49 -9.29 0.63 -6.63
CA HIS A 49 -8.70 1.89 -7.04
C HIS A 49 -7.48 1.68 -7.93
N TRP A 50 -7.71 1.74 -9.23
CA TRP A 50 -6.68 1.69 -10.28
C TRP A 50 -5.48 2.59 -9.98
N THR A 51 -5.70 3.78 -9.41
CA THR A 51 -4.61 4.72 -9.06
C THR A 51 -3.61 4.09 -8.09
N PHE A 52 -4.05 3.45 -7.01
CA PHE A 52 -3.12 2.80 -6.06
C PHE A 52 -2.50 1.53 -6.66
N SER A 53 -3.27 0.83 -7.50
CA SER A 53 -2.80 -0.34 -8.23
C SER A 53 -1.66 -0.04 -9.19
N MET A 54 -1.68 1.12 -9.86
CA MET A 54 -0.79 1.41 -11.00
C MET A 54 0.31 2.43 -10.70
N THR A 55 0.30 3.05 -9.53
CA THR A 55 1.34 3.99 -9.08
C THR A 55 2.33 3.31 -8.14
N ASN A 56 3.44 3.98 -7.83
CA ASN A 56 4.45 3.48 -6.91
C ASN A 56 4.02 3.59 -5.45
N THR A 57 2.98 2.83 -5.09
CA THR A 57 2.30 2.87 -3.78
C THR A 57 2.73 1.69 -2.91
N MET A 58 3.15 2.01 -1.69
CA MET A 58 3.30 1.11 -0.55
C MET A 58 2.18 1.40 0.44
N LEU A 59 1.62 0.37 1.07
CA LEU A 59 0.58 0.51 2.08
C LEU A 59 1.10 0.01 3.43
N MET A 60 1.08 0.85 4.45
CA MET A 60 1.34 0.48 5.84
C MET A 60 0.02 0.36 6.59
N ASN A 61 -0.29 -0.85 7.03
CA ASN A 61 -1.48 -1.14 7.80
C ASN A 61 -1.14 -1.26 9.28
N VAL A 62 -1.69 -0.39 10.10
CA VAL A 62 -1.52 -0.37 11.55
C VAL A 62 -2.48 -1.37 12.17
N GLU A 63 -1.93 -2.46 12.70
CA GLU A 63 -2.67 -3.54 13.36
C GLU A 63 -2.55 -3.37 14.87
N TYR A 64 -3.69 -3.18 15.53
CA TYR A 64 -3.77 -3.13 16.99
C TYR A 64 -4.01 -4.55 17.51
N GLY A 65 -2.94 -5.26 17.85
CA GLY A 65 -3.01 -6.53 18.57
C GLY A 65 -3.09 -6.34 20.09
N PHE A 66 -3.52 -7.37 20.82
CA PHE A 66 -3.73 -7.34 22.28
C PHE A 66 -2.50 -6.86 23.09
N HIS A 67 -1.27 -7.00 22.58
CA HIS A 67 -0.06 -6.66 23.34
C HIS A 67 1.05 -5.94 22.54
N MET A 68 0.93 -5.78 21.22
CA MET A 68 1.93 -5.06 20.42
C MET A 68 1.33 -4.37 19.21
N LEU A 69 1.78 -3.14 18.96
CA LEU A 69 1.58 -2.43 17.71
C LEU A 69 2.44 -3.10 16.63
N ARG A 70 1.77 -3.66 15.62
CA ARG A 70 2.42 -4.21 14.43
C ARG A 70 1.92 -3.43 13.23
N CYS A 71 2.83 -2.95 12.39
CA CYS A 71 2.47 -2.28 11.16
C CYS A 71 2.89 -3.15 9.98
N GLY A 72 1.95 -3.87 9.37
CA GLY A 72 2.21 -4.66 8.16
C GLY A 72 2.44 -3.74 6.96
N VAL A 73 3.41 -4.06 6.12
CA VAL A 73 3.75 -3.28 4.92
C VAL A 73 3.43 -4.11 3.69
N TYR A 74 2.52 -3.60 2.87
CA TYR A 74 1.93 -4.30 1.74
C TYR A 74 2.20 -3.57 0.43
N VAL A 75 2.37 -4.36 -0.63
CA VAL A 75 2.45 -3.90 -2.01
C VAL A 75 1.39 -4.60 -2.85
N TYR A 76 0.85 -3.90 -3.83
CA TYR A 76 -0.04 -4.48 -4.83
C TYR A 76 0.74 -4.81 -6.11
N LEU A 77 0.66 -6.08 -6.52
CA LEU A 77 1.23 -6.58 -7.77
C LEU A 77 0.09 -6.81 -8.77
N PRO A 78 -0.17 -5.87 -9.70
CA PRO A 78 -1.24 -6.01 -10.68
C PRO A 78 -1.00 -7.16 -11.66
N TYR A 79 0.28 -7.39 -12.02
CA TYR A 79 0.69 -8.40 -12.98
C TYR A 79 1.57 -9.44 -12.27
N SER A 80 1.00 -10.59 -11.95
CA SER A 80 1.76 -11.73 -11.42
C SER A 80 1.31 -13.03 -12.10
N PRO A 81 2.13 -14.10 -12.10
CA PRO A 81 1.80 -15.35 -12.80
C PRO A 81 0.45 -15.98 -12.40
N ARG A 82 -0.07 -15.65 -11.20
CA ARG A 82 -1.36 -16.14 -10.69
C ARG A 82 -2.44 -15.04 -10.63
N GLY A 83 -2.27 -13.96 -11.40
CA GLY A 83 -3.14 -12.80 -11.38
C GLY A 83 -2.75 -11.76 -10.33
N ALA A 84 -3.56 -10.72 -10.20
CA ALA A 84 -3.27 -9.62 -9.28
C ALA A 84 -3.29 -10.08 -7.81
N LYS A 85 -2.33 -9.61 -7.01
CA LYS A 85 -2.25 -9.97 -5.59
C LYS A 85 -1.67 -8.85 -4.73
N VAL A 86 -2.11 -8.82 -3.47
CA VAL A 86 -1.50 -8.02 -2.40
C VAL A 86 -0.49 -8.89 -1.67
N VAL A 87 0.74 -8.40 -1.48
CA VAL A 87 1.82 -9.12 -0.82
C VAL A 87 2.34 -8.29 0.34
N GLU A 88 2.52 -8.91 1.50
CA GLU A 88 3.25 -8.30 2.61
C GLU A 88 4.75 -8.44 2.36
N VAL A 89 5.47 -7.32 2.36
CA VAL A 89 6.91 -7.28 2.04
C VAL A 89 7.78 -6.99 3.26
N ALA A 90 7.21 -6.32 4.25
CA ALA A 90 7.87 -6.01 5.50
C ALA A 90 6.82 -5.84 6.60
N TYR A 91 7.26 -5.77 7.84
CA TYR A 91 6.45 -5.28 8.94
C TYR A 91 7.30 -4.43 9.86
N TRP A 92 6.68 -3.53 10.61
CA TRP A 92 7.33 -2.72 11.63
C TRP A 92 6.77 -3.05 13.01
N THR A 93 7.65 -3.18 14.00
CA THR A 93 7.27 -3.25 15.41
C THR A 93 8.15 -2.29 16.23
N PHE A 94 7.64 -1.84 17.37
CA PHE A 94 8.42 -1.01 18.29
C PHE A 94 9.79 -1.63 18.68
N PRO A 95 9.88 -2.92 19.09
CA PRO A 95 11.15 -3.49 19.53
C PRO A 95 12.15 -3.78 18.39
N GLN A 96 11.69 -4.06 17.16
CA GLN A 96 12.56 -4.56 16.09
C GLN A 96 12.75 -3.56 14.95
N GLY A 97 11.98 -2.47 14.93
CA GLY A 97 11.94 -1.57 13.79
C GLY A 97 11.34 -2.26 12.55
N LEU A 98 11.83 -1.89 11.37
CA LEU A 98 11.35 -2.45 10.10
C LEU A 98 12.06 -3.78 9.79
N VAL A 99 11.29 -4.84 9.65
CA VAL A 99 11.76 -6.19 9.30
C VAL A 99 11.25 -6.55 7.91
N TYR A 100 12.16 -6.86 6.99
CA TYR A 100 11.84 -7.33 5.64
C TYR A 100 11.54 -8.83 5.65
N ILE A 101 10.46 -9.24 5.00
CA ILE A 101 10.02 -10.65 4.94
C ILE A 101 9.90 -11.22 3.53
N ALA A 102 9.93 -10.35 2.51
CA ALA A 102 9.93 -10.77 1.11
C ALA A 102 11.23 -10.34 0.42
N SER A 103 11.60 -11.05 -0.65
CA SER A 103 12.67 -10.62 -1.57
C SER A 103 12.28 -9.45 -2.47
N LEU A 104 11.04 -8.95 -2.35
CA LEU A 104 10.54 -7.81 -3.08
C LEU A 104 10.97 -6.50 -2.40
N PRO A 105 11.35 -5.46 -3.17
CA PRO A 105 11.57 -4.13 -2.60
C PRO A 105 10.24 -3.52 -2.11
N LEU A 106 10.32 -2.51 -1.24
CA LEU A 106 9.16 -1.78 -0.70
C LEU A 106 8.34 -1.05 -1.78
N PHE A 107 9.01 -0.69 -2.86
CA PHE A 107 8.46 0.02 -4.02
C PHE A 107 8.82 -0.77 -5.29
N PRO A 108 8.15 -1.91 -5.54
CA PRO A 108 8.50 -2.78 -6.65
C PRO A 108 8.12 -2.14 -7.99
N GLU A 109 8.95 -2.38 -9.00
CA GLU A 109 8.56 -2.11 -10.37
C GLU A 109 7.40 -3.03 -10.74
N LYS A 110 6.30 -2.41 -11.18
CA LYS A 110 5.04 -3.10 -11.50
C LYS A 110 4.98 -3.49 -12.98
N PHE A 111 5.88 -2.95 -13.80
CA PHE A 111 5.86 -3.03 -15.26
C PHE A 111 7.17 -3.51 -15.89
N SER A 112 8.14 -3.98 -15.09
CA SER A 112 9.35 -4.57 -15.65
C SER A 112 8.98 -5.86 -16.39
N LYS A 113 9.35 -5.92 -17.67
CA LYS A 113 9.15 -7.07 -18.56
C LYS A 113 9.84 -8.33 -18.05
#